data_AF-A0A7S3C981-F1
#
_entry.id   AF-A0A7S3C981-F1
#
_cell.length_a   1.000
_cell.length_b   1.000
_cell.length_c   1.000
_cell.angle_alpha   90.00
_cell.angle_beta   90.00
_cell.angle_gamma   90.00
#
_symmetry.space_group_name_H-M   'P 1'
#
loop_
_entity.id
_entity.type
_entity.pdbx_description
1 polymer ?
#
loop_
_entity_poly.entity_id
_entity_poly.type
_entity_poly.pdbx_seq_one_letter_code
_entity_poly.pdbx_strand_id
1 'polypeptide(L)'
;FGSFEKETASRGLTLLDLMKKGLMEPGQEVLRVEYRGHVFLGDLTPSGSICYEGELFETPTSWSKYVKRSVVPGYKGDNGWRSVFYVAEDGKKTTLEHLRKTHALKMSGFGSF
;
A
#
# COMPACT_ATOMS: atom_id res chain seq x y z
N PHE A 1 23.06 2.06 25.74
CA PHE A 1 22.01 2.58 24.86
C PHE A 1 21.87 1.64 23.67
N GLY A 2 21.04 0.62 23.83
CA GLY A 2 20.81 -0.39 22.79
C GLY A 2 19.37 -0.84 22.94
N SER A 3 18.44 -0.08 22.38
CA SER A 3 17.05 -0.51 22.26
C SER A 3 17.00 -1.56 21.16
N PHE A 4 17.28 -2.81 21.55
CA PHE A 4 17.03 -3.98 20.73
C PHE A 4 15.55 -4.00 20.34
N GLU A 5 15.32 -4.17 19.05
CA GLU A 5 14.04 -4.11 18.36
C GLU A 5 13.04 -5.08 18.99
N LYS A 6 11.98 -4.54 19.60
CA LYS A 6 10.81 -5.32 19.99
C LYS A 6 10.04 -5.74 18.74
N GLU A 7 10.25 -6.99 18.35
CA GLU A 7 9.20 -7.99 18.12
C GLU A 7 7.78 -7.42 17.89
N THR A 8 7.29 -7.48 16.64
CA THR A 8 5.85 -7.49 16.35
C THR A 8 5.50 -8.49 15.25
N ALA A 9 5.77 -9.76 15.51
CA ALA A 9 5.00 -10.84 14.89
C ALA A 9 3.56 -10.83 15.46
N SER A 10 2.75 -9.84 15.07
CA SER A 10 1.27 -9.82 15.22
C SER A 10 0.58 -8.59 14.60
N ARG A 11 1.33 -7.61 14.07
CA ARG A 11 0.73 -6.47 13.34
C ARG A 11 0.64 -6.81 11.86
N GLY A 12 -0.54 -6.65 11.25
CA GLY A 12 -0.75 -6.96 9.83
C GLY A 12 0.25 -6.21 8.94
N LEU A 13 0.59 -6.80 7.78
CA LEU A 13 1.53 -6.22 6.81
C LEU A 13 1.15 -4.76 6.46
N THR A 14 2.11 -3.84 6.58
CA THR A 14 1.95 -2.42 6.25
C THR A 14 2.61 -2.06 4.91
N LEU A 15 2.34 -0.86 4.39
CA LEU A 15 3.06 -0.32 3.23
C LEU A 15 4.55 -0.14 3.52
N LEU A 16 4.87 0.30 4.74
CA LEU A 16 6.25 0.46 5.19
C LEU A 16 7.02 -0.87 5.18
N ASP A 17 6.37 -1.98 5.51
CA ASP A 17 7.01 -3.31 5.43
C ASP A 17 7.36 -3.70 3.99
N LEU A 18 6.49 -3.38 3.03
CA LEU A 18 6.77 -3.60 1.61
C LEU A 18 7.94 -2.73 1.11
N MET A 19 7.98 -1.47 1.56
CA MET A 19 9.08 -0.54 1.23
C MET A 19 10.42 -1.01 1.81
N LYS A 20 10.45 -1.41 3.09
CA LYS A 20 11.65 -1.95 3.74
C LYS A 20 12.22 -3.18 3.04
N LYS A 21 11.41 -3.88 2.26
CA LYS A 21 11.80 -5.07 1.48
C LYS A 21 12.15 -4.74 0.02
N GLY A 22 12.17 -3.47 -0.36
CA GLY A 22 12.47 -3.00 -1.71
C GLY A 22 11.41 -3.39 -2.74
N LEU A 23 10.17 -3.63 -2.31
CA LEU A 23 9.06 -3.93 -3.23
C LEU A 23 8.36 -2.66 -3.72
N MET A 24 8.56 -1.54 -3.02
CA MET A 24 7.95 -0.25 -3.29
C MET A 24 8.92 0.85 -2.87
N GLU A 25 8.86 1.98 -3.55
CA GLU A 25 9.63 3.17 -3.21
C GLU A 25 8.69 4.36 -3.00
N PRO A 26 9.02 5.25 -2.05
CA PRO A 26 8.25 6.47 -1.85
C PRO A 26 8.37 7.34 -3.11
N GLY A 27 7.28 8.02 -3.46
CA GLY A 27 7.22 8.81 -4.68
C GLY A 27 5.89 9.52 -4.87
N GLN A 28 5.89 10.46 -5.81
CA GLN A 28 4.71 11.22 -6.18
C GLN A 28 3.85 10.40 -7.16
N GLU A 29 2.52 10.36 -6.94
CA GLU A 29 1.54 9.69 -7.81
C GLU A 29 1.81 8.20 -8.07
N VAL A 30 2.63 7.55 -7.23
CA VAL A 30 2.99 6.12 -7.37
C VAL A 30 1.90 5.18 -6.88
N LEU A 31 0.87 5.68 -6.20
CA LEU A 31 -0.30 4.91 -5.80
C LEU A 31 -1.50 5.30 -6.64
N ARG A 32 -2.30 4.32 -7.05
CA ARG A 32 -3.44 4.52 -7.95
C ARG A 32 -4.66 3.74 -7.53
N VAL A 33 -5.82 4.38 -7.58
CA VAL A 33 -7.14 3.74 -7.49
C VAL A 33 -7.94 4.06 -8.74
N GLU A 34 -8.53 3.04 -9.34
CA GLU A 34 -9.46 3.20 -10.47
C GLU A 34 -10.86 2.76 -10.02
N TYR A 35 -11.83 3.64 -10.17
CA TYR A 35 -13.20 3.34 -9.77
C TYR A 35 -14.22 4.09 -10.63
N ARG A 36 -15.12 3.32 -11.27
CA ARG A 36 -16.23 3.85 -12.09
C ARG A 36 -15.80 4.90 -13.12
N GLY A 37 -14.65 4.68 -13.77
CA GLY A 37 -14.11 5.62 -14.78
C GLY A 37 -13.28 6.76 -14.20
N HIS A 38 -13.21 6.91 -12.88
CA HIS A 38 -12.33 7.87 -12.21
C HIS A 38 -10.98 7.22 -11.89
N VAL A 39 -9.93 8.02 -12.00
CA VAL A 39 -8.57 7.67 -11.60
C VAL A 39 -8.15 8.61 -10.48
N PHE A 40 -7.68 8.04 -9.38
CA PHE A 40 -7.15 8.77 -8.24
C PHE A 40 -5.69 8.39 -8.06
N LEU A 41 -4.82 9.40 -8.02
CA LEU A 41 -3.39 9.25 -7.85
C LEU A 41 -2.99 9.79 -6.49
N GLY A 42 -2.22 9.02 -5.72
CA GLY A 42 -1.76 9.38 -4.40
C GLY A 42 -0.26 9.17 -4.27
N ASP A 43 0.36 9.97 -3.42
CA ASP A 43 1.79 9.91 -3.16
C ASP A 43 2.05 8.89 -2.06
N LEU A 44 3.14 8.14 -2.18
CA LEU A 44 3.65 7.30 -1.10
C LEU A 44 4.73 8.05 -0.34
N THR A 45 4.48 8.35 0.93
CA THR A 45 5.44 9.06 1.77
C THR A 45 6.55 8.11 2.26
N PRO A 46 7.74 8.63 2.63
CA PRO A 46 8.80 7.83 3.24
C PRO A 46 8.41 7.12 4.55
N SER A 47 7.36 7.58 5.23
CA SER A 47 6.81 6.95 6.44
C SER A 47 5.91 5.73 6.15
N GLY A 48 5.62 5.44 4.88
CA GLY A 48 4.67 4.39 4.49
C GLY A 48 3.21 4.83 4.63
N SER A 49 2.94 6.13 4.58
CA SER A 49 1.60 6.73 4.54
C SER A 49 1.27 7.17 3.12
N ILE A 50 -0.02 7.35 2.83
CA ILE A 50 -0.49 7.82 1.52
C ILE A 50 -0.87 9.29 1.67
N CYS A 51 -0.31 10.18 0.85
CA CYS A 51 -0.76 11.56 0.76
C CYS A 51 -1.69 11.72 -0.44
N TYR A 52 -2.86 12.31 -0.24
CA TYR A 52 -3.81 12.63 -1.31
C TYR A 52 -4.49 13.95 -1.00
N GLU A 53 -4.37 14.93 -1.90
CA GLU A 53 -4.96 16.27 -1.76
C GLU A 53 -4.63 16.98 -0.42
N GLY A 54 -3.44 16.71 0.14
CA GLY A 54 -2.99 17.29 1.41
C GLY A 54 -3.41 16.50 2.66
N GLU A 55 -4.21 15.45 2.51
CA GLU A 55 -4.61 14.54 3.59
C GLU A 55 -3.70 13.31 3.65
N LEU A 56 -3.35 12.88 4.87
CA LEU A 56 -2.52 11.70 5.11
C LEU A 56 -3.38 10.50 5.54
N PHE A 57 -3.15 9.37 4.89
CA PHE A 57 -3.84 8.10 5.16
C PHE A 57 -2.82 7.03 5.56
N GLU A 58 -3.00 6.45 6.74
CA GLU A 58 -2.09 5.42 7.26
C GLU A 58 -2.29 4.05 6.58
N THR A 59 -3.45 3.83 5.95
CA THR A 59 -3.78 2.53 5.35
C THR A 59 -4.37 2.66 3.94
N PRO A 60 -4.07 1.72 3.02
CA PRO A 60 -4.67 1.68 1.69
C PRO A 60 -6.20 1.68 1.71
N THR A 61 -6.81 0.97 2.68
CA THR A 61 -8.26 0.87 2.83
C THR A 61 -8.90 2.20 3.24
N SER A 62 -8.23 3.00 4.07
CA SER A 62 -8.75 4.33 4.46
C SER A 62 -8.79 5.27 3.25
N TRP A 63 -7.68 5.33 2.49
CA TRP A 63 -7.59 6.13 1.29
C TRP A 63 -8.57 5.68 0.20
N SER A 64 -8.62 4.38 -0.11
CA SER A 64 -9.50 3.86 -1.15
C SER A 64 -10.98 4.06 -0.85
N LYS A 65 -11.40 4.00 0.43
CA LYS A 65 -12.76 4.36 0.84
C LYS A 65 -13.01 5.85 0.69
N TYR A 66 -12.05 6.70 1.03
CA TYR A 66 -12.17 8.14 0.90
C TYR A 66 -12.44 8.54 -0.55
N VAL A 67 -11.59 8.11 -1.50
CA VAL A 67 -11.74 8.44 -2.92
C VAL A 67 -12.97 7.80 -3.57
N LYS A 68 -13.43 6.64 -3.09
CA LYS A 68 -14.68 6.04 -3.61
C LYS A 68 -15.94 6.73 -3.08
N ARG A 69 -15.88 7.30 -1.87
CA ARG A 69 -16.99 8.08 -1.29
C ARG A 69 -17.19 9.42 -1.99
N SER A 70 -16.13 10.02 -2.54
CA SER A 70 -16.28 11.24 -3.34
C SER A 70 -17.05 10.99 -4.65
N VAL A 71 -16.98 9.77 -5.21
CA VAL A 71 -17.78 9.35 -6.39
C VAL A 71 -19.19 8.90 -5.99
N VAL A 72 -19.31 8.06 -4.96
CA VAL A 72 -20.59 7.53 -4.48
C VAL A 72 -20.76 7.89 -3.00
N PRO A 73 -21.50 8.97 -2.69
CA PRO A 73 -21.79 9.35 -1.31
C PRO A 73 -22.38 8.16 -0.53
N GLY A 74 -21.80 7.86 0.63
CA GLY A 74 -22.25 6.74 1.48
C GLY A 74 -21.66 5.36 1.14
N TYR A 75 -20.65 5.26 0.26
CA TYR A 75 -19.93 4.01 0.03
C TYR A 75 -19.23 3.48 1.31
N LYS A 76 -19.53 2.23 1.70
CA LYS A 76 -19.11 1.65 3.00
C LYS A 76 -18.03 0.57 2.92
N GLY A 77 -17.98 -0.20 1.83
CA GLY A 77 -17.15 -1.41 1.75
C GLY A 77 -16.00 -1.25 0.78
N ASP A 78 -14.76 -1.42 1.22
CA ASP A 78 -13.63 -1.61 0.29
C ASP A 78 -12.57 -2.52 0.89
N ASN A 79 -11.88 -3.26 0.03
CA ASN A 79 -10.66 -3.97 0.36
C ASN A 79 -9.48 -3.24 -0.31
N GLY A 80 -8.89 -2.28 0.41
CA GLY A 80 -7.88 -1.36 -0.14
C GLY A 80 -6.66 -2.07 -0.73
N TRP A 81 -6.30 -3.25 -0.24
CA TRP A 81 -5.18 -4.03 -0.78
C TRP A 81 -5.42 -4.56 -2.21
N ARG A 82 -6.69 -4.79 -2.57
CA ARG A 82 -7.08 -5.25 -3.91
C ARG A 82 -7.43 -4.09 -4.84
N SER A 83 -7.89 -2.98 -4.26
CA SER A 83 -8.35 -1.79 -4.98
C SER A 83 -7.22 -0.79 -5.28
N VAL A 84 -6.15 -0.80 -4.51
CA VAL A 84 -5.00 0.09 -4.68
C VAL A 84 -3.89 -0.61 -5.46
N PHE A 85 -3.37 0.10 -6.44
CA PHE A 85 -2.23 -0.30 -7.24
C PHE A 85 -1.02 0.58 -6.92
N TYR A 86 0.15 -0.03 -6.93
CA TYR A 86 1.43 0.65 -7.01
C TYR A 86 1.86 0.71 -8.48
N VAL A 87 2.33 1.87 -8.92
CA VAL A 87 2.90 2.11 -10.24
C VAL A 87 4.39 2.38 -10.02
N ALA A 88 5.23 1.45 -10.45
CA ALA A 88 6.68 1.62 -10.39
C ALA A 88 7.17 2.61 -11.46
N GLU A 89 8.42 3.08 -11.35
CA GLU A 89 9.01 4.03 -12.30
C GLU A 89 9.03 3.51 -13.74
N ASP A 90 9.12 2.20 -13.93
CA ASP A 90 9.03 1.53 -15.24
C ASP A 90 7.60 1.50 -15.83
N GLY A 91 6.64 2.11 -15.14
CA GLY A 91 5.22 2.14 -15.50
C GLY A 91 4.46 0.86 -15.13
N LYS A 92 5.11 -0.11 -14.49
CA LYS A 92 4.47 -1.38 -14.13
C LYS A 92 3.48 -1.18 -13.00
N LYS A 93 2.22 -1.48 -13.29
CA LYS A 93 1.12 -1.44 -12.33
C LYS A 93 0.92 -2.79 -11.63
N THR A 94 1.00 -2.80 -10.30
CA THR A 94 0.87 -4.01 -9.46
C THR A 94 -0.07 -3.75 -8.28
N THR A 95 -0.95 -4.69 -7.93
CA THR A 95 -1.81 -4.53 -6.74
C THR A 95 -1.02 -4.70 -5.46
N LEU A 96 -1.41 -4.00 -4.39
CA LEU A 96 -0.77 -4.18 -3.08
C LEU A 96 -0.94 -5.61 -2.53
N GLU A 97 -2.06 -6.26 -2.83
CA GLU A 97 -2.27 -7.68 -2.51
C GLU A 97 -1.22 -8.58 -3.18
N HIS A 98 -0.87 -8.31 -4.44
CA HIS A 98 0.16 -9.06 -5.13
C HIS A 98 1.52 -8.87 -4.46
N LEU A 99 1.90 -7.63 -4.15
CA LEU A 99 3.13 -7.33 -3.42
C LEU A 99 3.20 -8.04 -2.06
N ARG A 100 2.07 -8.10 -1.34
CA ARG A 100 1.95 -8.88 -0.09
C ARG A 100 2.19 -10.37 -0.30
N LYS A 101 1.65 -10.95 -1.37
CA LYS A 101 1.90 -12.37 -1.70
C LYS A 101 3.37 -12.60 -2.06
N THR A 102 3.98 -11.71 -2.84
CA THR A 102 5.41 -11.74 -3.16
C THR A 102 6.27 -11.69 -1.89
N HIS A 103 5.92 -10.83 -0.93
CA HIS A 103 6.57 -10.78 0.37
C HIS A 103 6.45 -12.11 1.12
N ALA A 104 5.25 -12.70 1.18
CA ALA A 104 5.04 -13.99 1.85
C ALA A 104 5.84 -15.13 1.20
N LEU A 105 5.92 -15.17 -0.13
CA LEU A 105 6.68 -16.18 -0.87
C LEU A 105 8.19 -16.06 -0.64
N LYS A 106 8.74 -14.83 -0.60
CA LYS A 106 10.15 -14.60 -0.27
C LYS A 106 10.48 -15.02 1.17
N MET A 107 9.53 -14.92 2.09
CA MET A 107 9.68 -15.38 3.47
C MET A 107 9.59 -16.90 3.61
N SER A 108 8.88 -17.60 2.72
CA SER A 108 8.79 -19.07 2.70
C SER A 108 9.91 -19.76 1.90
N GLY A 109 10.80 -18.99 1.25
CA GLY A 109 11.74 -19.46 0.23
C GLY A 109 13.20 -19.65 0.67
N PHE A 110 13.47 -19.82 1.97
CA PHE A 110 14.76 -20.31 2.47
C PHE A 110 14.52 -21.43 3.49
N GLY A 111 13.91 -22.51 3.00
CA GLY A 111 13.76 -23.76 3.73
C GLY A 111 14.18 -24.90 2.82
N SER A 112 15.38 -25.43 3.11
CA SER A 112 15.92 -26.73 2.68
C SER A 112 16.49 -26.83 1.26
N PHE A 113 17.82 -26.70 1.17
CA PHE A 113 18.64 -27.57 0.32
C PHE A 113 18.99 -28.84 1.09
#